data_AF-A0A2K6U7A2-F1
#
_entry.id   AF-A0A2K6U7A2-F1
#
_cell.length_a   1.000
_cell.length_b   1.000
_cell.length_c   1.000
_cell.angle_alpha   90.00
_cell.angle_beta   90.00
_cell.angle_gamma   90.00
#
_symmetry.space_group_name_H-M   'P 1'
#
loop_
_entity.id
_entity.type
_entity.pdbx_description
1 polymer ?
#
loop_
_entity_poly.entity_id
_entity_poly.type
_entity_poly.pdbx_seq_one_letter_code
_entity_poly.pdbx_strand_id
1 'polypeptide(L)'
;VRTWRLNERHYGGLIGLNKAETAAQHGEAQVKIWGRSYDVPPPLMEPDHPFYSNISKDRKYADLTEDELPSCESLKDTIARALPFWNQEIHLEGLSEEAIMELNLPTGISIVYELDKNLKPIKSTQFPGDEETVRKAMEAVAAQGKAKK
;
A
#
# COMPACT_ATOMS: atom_id res chain seq x y z
N VAL A 1 -10.20 -11.75 11.76
CA VAL A 1 -9.29 -10.87 12.55
C VAL A 1 -9.40 -9.46 12.00
N ARG A 2 -9.62 -8.43 12.84
CA ARG A 2 -9.53 -7.02 12.43
C ARG A 2 -8.15 -6.51 12.83
N THR A 3 -7.39 -5.93 11.91
CA THR A 3 -6.04 -5.44 12.20
C THR A 3 -5.76 -4.17 11.39
N TRP A 4 -5.09 -3.20 12.02
CA TRP A 4 -4.59 -2.00 11.34
C TRP A 4 -3.35 -2.30 10.50
N ARG A 5 -2.65 -3.41 10.79
CA ARG A 5 -1.41 -3.81 10.10
C ARG A 5 -1.60 -4.12 8.62
N LEU A 6 -2.85 -4.30 8.17
CA LEU A 6 -3.23 -4.47 6.77
C LEU A 6 -3.83 -3.20 6.14
N ASN A 7 -3.81 -2.07 6.84
CA ASN A 7 -4.17 -0.79 6.22
C ASN A 7 -3.22 -0.47 5.07
N GLU A 8 -3.72 0.27 4.09
CA GLU A 8 -2.89 0.91 3.06
C GLU A 8 -1.78 1.76 3.69
N ARG A 9 -0.72 2.03 2.92
CA ARG A 9 0.38 2.93 3.29
C ARG A 9 -0.15 4.28 3.76
N HIS A 10 0.33 4.77 4.90
CA HIS A 10 -0.02 6.12 5.36
C HIS A 10 0.70 7.20 4.55
N TYR A 11 -0.01 7.87 3.65
CA TYR A 11 0.55 8.92 2.76
C TYR A 11 0.88 10.25 3.46
N GLY A 12 0.64 10.34 4.78
CA GLY A 12 1.01 11.49 5.59
C GLY A 12 0.39 12.79 5.10
N GLY A 13 1.20 13.84 5.02
CA GLY A 13 0.76 15.17 4.57
C GLY A 13 0.26 15.22 3.12
N LEU A 14 0.39 14.15 2.34
CA LEU A 14 -0.16 14.07 0.98
C LEU A 14 -1.64 13.64 0.96
N ILE A 15 -2.19 13.19 2.10
CA ILE A 15 -3.57 12.72 2.17
C ILE A 15 -4.54 13.85 1.80
N GLY A 16 -5.41 13.58 0.83
CA GLY A 16 -6.38 14.56 0.32
C GLY A 16 -5.92 15.32 -0.92
N LEU A 17 -4.65 15.19 -1.32
CA LEU A 17 -4.15 15.72 -2.58
C LEU A 17 -4.28 14.66 -3.69
N ASN A 18 -4.69 15.10 -4.88
CA ASN A 18 -4.55 14.30 -6.09
C ASN A 18 -3.11 14.40 -6.64
N LYS A 19 -2.72 13.48 -7.52
CA LYS A 19 -1.34 13.42 -8.05
C LYS A 19 -0.90 14.70 -8.78
N ALA A 20 -1.82 15.39 -9.46
CA ALA A 20 -1.50 16.63 -10.16
C ALA A 20 -1.25 17.77 -9.16
N GLU A 21 -2.05 17.86 -8.10
CA GLU A 21 -1.84 18.81 -6.99
C GLU A 21 -0.53 18.52 -6.26
N THR A 22 -0.26 17.24 -5.96
CA THR A 22 1.00 16.83 -5.32
C THR A 22 2.20 17.18 -6.21
N ALA A 23 2.12 16.95 -7.52
CA ALA A 23 3.18 17.30 -8.45
C ALA A 23 3.37 18.81 -8.59
N ALA A 24 2.29 19.59 -8.56
CA ALA A 24 2.37 21.04 -8.57
C ALA A 24 3.03 21.61 -7.29
N GLN A 25 2.77 20.98 -6.13
CA GLN A 25 3.31 21.43 -4.84
C GLN A 25 4.75 20.96 -4.58
N HIS A 26 5.09 19.74 -4.98
CA HIS A 26 6.35 19.08 -4.60
C HIS A 26 7.25 18.70 -5.78
N GLY A 27 6.77 18.87 -7.01
CA GLY A 27 7.47 18.50 -8.24
C GLY A 27 7.27 17.04 -8.65
N GLU A 28 7.17 16.81 -9.97
CA GLU A 28 6.93 15.47 -10.54
C GLU A 28 8.03 14.45 -10.18
N ALA A 29 9.28 14.88 -10.13
CA ALA A 29 10.40 14.01 -9.76
C ALA A 29 10.23 13.47 -8.34
N GLN A 30 9.79 14.32 -7.40
CA GLN A 30 9.57 13.93 -6.01
C GLN A 30 8.36 13.01 -5.88
N VAL A 31 7.25 13.30 -6.57
CA VAL A 31 6.07 12.42 -6.59
C VAL A 31 6.41 11.03 -7.14
N LYS A 32 7.28 10.97 -8.16
CA LYS A 32 7.77 9.71 -8.70
C LYS A 32 8.63 8.94 -7.70
N ILE A 33 9.45 9.63 -6.90
CA ILE A 33 10.20 9.01 -5.80
C ILE A 33 9.24 8.44 -4.78
N TRP A 34 8.29 9.22 -4.24
CA TRP A 34 7.34 8.71 -3.25
C TRP A 34 6.48 7.55 -3.76
N GLY A 35 6.14 7.55 -5.06
CA GLY A 35 5.36 6.47 -5.68
C GLY A 35 6.16 5.22 -6.05
N ARG A 36 7.49 5.21 -5.96
CA ARG A 36 8.34 4.09 -6.41
C ARG A 36 9.47 3.70 -5.45
N SER A 37 9.87 4.59 -4.56
CA SER A 37 10.94 4.33 -3.61
C SER A 37 10.43 3.41 -2.50
N TYR A 38 11.29 2.46 -2.15
CA TYR A 38 11.09 1.55 -1.03
C TYR A 38 11.07 2.27 0.31
N ASP A 39 12.04 3.16 0.51
CA ASP A 39 12.51 3.63 1.81
C ASP A 39 12.32 5.13 2.04
N VAL A 40 11.88 5.87 1.02
CA VAL A 40 11.60 7.31 1.15
C VAL A 40 10.14 7.52 1.56
N PRO A 41 9.87 7.95 2.81
CA PRO A 41 8.53 8.29 3.24
C PRO A 41 8.05 9.61 2.61
N PRO A 42 6.73 9.82 2.49
CA PRO A 42 6.15 11.12 2.18
C PRO A 42 6.31 12.07 3.39
N PRO A 43 5.95 13.36 3.25
CA PRO A 43 5.94 14.28 4.37
C PRO A 43 5.04 13.80 5.51
N LEU A 44 5.43 14.11 6.75
CA LEU A 44 4.64 13.82 7.94
C LEU A 44 3.27 14.52 7.88
N MET A 45 2.24 13.88 8.43
CA MET A 45 0.96 14.54 8.67
C MET A 45 1.04 15.34 9.96
N GLU A 46 1.01 16.67 9.86
CA GLU A 46 1.01 17.56 11.01
C GLU A 46 -0.37 17.61 11.71
N PRO A 47 -0.43 17.95 13.01
CA PRO A 47 -1.70 18.00 13.77
C PRO A 47 -2.75 19.01 13.26
N ASP A 48 -2.34 20.00 12.47
CA ASP A 48 -3.21 21.00 11.85
C ASP A 48 -3.74 20.56 10.47
N HIS A 49 -3.30 19.40 9.97
CA HIS A 49 -3.73 18.87 8.68
C HIS A 49 -5.25 18.61 8.68
N PRO A 50 -6.00 18.95 7.60
CA PRO A 50 -7.46 18.87 7.57
C PRO A 50 -8.05 17.51 7.93
N PHE A 51 -7.29 16.44 7.68
CA PHE A 51 -7.70 15.05 7.95
C PHE A 51 -7.11 14.46 9.23
N TYR A 52 -6.23 15.17 9.96
CA TYR A 52 -5.51 14.63 11.13
C TYR A 52 -6.47 14.05 12.17
N SER A 53 -7.45 14.85 12.61
CA SER A 53 -8.41 14.43 13.63
C SER A 53 -9.29 13.26 13.17
N ASN A 54 -9.55 13.12 11.87
CA ASN A 54 -10.40 12.05 11.34
C ASN A 54 -9.65 10.72 11.20
N ILE A 55 -8.31 10.76 11.19
CA ILE A 55 -7.46 9.58 11.01
C ILE A 55 -6.79 9.24 12.34
N SER A 56 -5.94 10.12 12.84
CA SER A 56 -5.09 9.89 14.02
C SER A 56 -5.87 9.84 15.33
N LYS A 57 -7.09 10.40 15.39
CA LYS A 57 -7.97 10.37 16.58
C LYS A 57 -9.21 9.49 16.41
N ASP A 58 -9.26 8.66 15.36
CA ASP A 58 -10.41 7.77 15.15
C ASP A 58 -10.41 6.65 16.21
N ARG A 59 -11.59 6.36 16.78
CA ARG A 59 -11.80 5.27 17.74
C ARG A 59 -11.29 3.91 17.28
N LYS A 60 -11.18 3.68 15.95
CA LYS A 60 -10.63 2.44 15.36
C LYS A 60 -9.23 2.14 15.85
N TYR A 61 -8.49 3.19 16.20
CA TYR A 61 -7.08 3.16 16.56
C TYR A 61 -6.85 3.55 18.04
N ALA A 62 -7.91 3.61 18.85
CA ALA A 62 -7.83 4.08 20.24
C ALA A 62 -6.90 3.24 21.13
N ASP A 63 -6.69 1.97 20.76
CA ASP A 63 -5.83 1.04 21.50
C ASP A 63 -4.38 1.02 20.98
N LEU A 64 -4.06 1.81 19.95
CA LEU A 64 -2.71 1.91 19.39
C LEU A 64 -1.92 3.03 20.06
N THR A 65 -0.64 2.79 20.28
CA THR A 65 0.31 3.83 20.72
C THR A 65 0.66 4.77 19.57
N GLU A 66 1.24 5.95 19.88
CA GLU A 66 1.73 6.88 18.86
C GLU A 66 2.82 6.25 17.97
N ASP A 67 3.63 5.34 18.52
CA ASP A 67 4.64 4.60 17.77
C ASP A 67 4.03 3.52 16.85
N GLU A 68 2.82 3.04 17.16
CA GLU A 68 2.10 2.06 16.35
C GLU A 68 1.20 2.72 15.29
N LEU A 69 0.75 3.96 15.47
CA LEU A 69 -0.06 4.66 14.47
C LEU A 69 0.80 5.70 13.75
N PRO A 70 1.47 5.35 12.63
CA PRO A 70 2.39 6.24 11.96
C PRO A 70 1.69 7.42 11.31
N SER A 71 2.32 8.60 11.38
CA SER A 71 1.85 9.82 10.71
C SER A 71 2.31 9.93 9.25
N CYS A 72 3.25 9.08 8.81
CA CYS A 72 3.60 8.79 7.42
C CYS A 72 4.35 7.46 7.34
N GLU A 73 4.33 6.80 6.18
CA GLU A 73 5.06 5.54 5.98
C GLU A 73 5.79 5.53 4.64
N SER A 74 6.99 4.96 4.62
CA SER A 74 7.59 4.39 3.40
C SER A 74 6.94 3.04 3.07
N LEU A 75 7.27 2.47 1.90
CA LEU A 75 6.85 1.09 1.60
C LEU A 75 7.53 0.11 2.56
N LYS A 76 8.78 0.37 2.93
CA LYS A 76 9.55 -0.37 3.94
C LYS A 76 8.83 -0.40 5.29
N ASP A 77 8.33 0.74 5.76
CA ASP A 77 7.61 0.81 7.05
C ASP A 77 6.30 0.03 7.00
N THR A 78 5.56 0.17 5.89
CA THR A 78 4.31 -0.56 5.65
C THR A 78 4.55 -2.07 5.69
N ILE A 79 5.60 -2.55 5.01
CA ILE A 79 6.00 -3.96 5.04
C ILE A 79 6.44 -4.36 6.45
N ALA A 80 7.26 -3.56 7.13
CA ALA A 80 7.75 -3.87 8.48
C ALA A 80 6.61 -4.06 9.50
N ARG A 81 5.50 -3.31 9.40
CA ARG A 81 4.33 -3.51 10.27
C ARG A 81 3.40 -4.63 9.82
N ALA A 82 3.27 -4.86 8.52
CA ALA A 82 2.37 -5.86 7.93
C ALA A 82 2.97 -7.26 8.00
N LEU A 83 4.28 -7.39 7.79
CA LEU A 83 5.00 -8.65 7.68
C LEU A 83 4.91 -9.51 8.95
N PRO A 84 5.00 -8.99 10.18
CA PRO A 84 4.78 -9.80 11.38
C PRO A 84 3.38 -10.42 11.43
N PHE A 85 2.34 -9.64 11.07
CA PHE A 85 0.97 -10.15 11.02
C PHE A 85 0.79 -11.16 9.91
N TRP A 86 1.34 -10.87 8.73
CA TRP A 86 1.33 -11.79 7.60
C TRP A 86 2.05 -13.10 7.97
N ASN A 87 3.25 -13.07 8.53
CA ASN A 87 4.01 -14.28 8.90
C ASN A 87 3.36 -15.11 10.00
N GLN A 88 2.64 -14.47 10.93
CA GLN A 88 1.95 -15.17 12.02
C GLN A 88 0.59 -15.71 11.59
N GLU A 89 -0.11 -15.02 10.67
CA GLU A 89 -1.54 -15.27 10.42
C GLU A 89 -1.88 -15.62 8.95
N ILE A 90 -1.03 -15.29 7.97
CA ILE A 90 -1.38 -15.34 6.52
C ILE A 90 -0.30 -15.99 5.60
N HIS A 91 1.00 -15.98 5.90
CA HIS A 91 2.09 -16.07 4.92
C HIS A 91 2.08 -17.28 3.96
N LEU A 92 1.81 -16.99 2.68
CA LEU A 92 1.77 -17.99 1.61
C LEU A 92 3.04 -17.97 0.74
N GLU A 93 3.37 -16.88 0.03
CA GLU A 93 4.29 -16.91 -1.13
C GLU A 93 5.80 -16.69 -0.90
N GLY A 94 6.26 -16.21 0.27
CA GLY A 94 7.70 -16.04 0.50
C GLY A 94 8.43 -15.06 -0.45
N LEU A 95 7.74 -14.02 -0.94
CA LEU A 95 8.30 -13.02 -1.86
C LEU A 95 9.48 -12.23 -1.23
N SER A 96 10.48 -11.87 -2.05
CA SER A 96 11.59 -10.98 -1.64
C SER A 96 11.15 -9.52 -1.58
N GLU A 97 11.93 -8.65 -0.93
CA GLU A 97 11.66 -7.21 -0.86
C GLU A 97 11.55 -6.59 -2.27
N GLU A 98 12.44 -6.98 -3.19
CA GLU A 98 12.43 -6.53 -4.58
C GLU A 98 11.19 -6.99 -5.34
N ALA A 99 10.76 -8.23 -5.13
CA ALA A 99 9.56 -8.77 -5.76
C ALA A 99 8.29 -8.07 -5.27
N ILE A 100 8.22 -7.69 -3.98
CA ILE A 100 7.09 -6.96 -3.41
C ILE A 100 6.98 -5.55 -4.01
N MET A 101 8.10 -4.88 -4.28
CA MET A 101 8.09 -3.52 -4.85
C MET A 101 7.56 -3.46 -6.28
N GLU A 102 7.82 -4.49 -7.08
CA GLU A 102 7.36 -4.56 -8.47
C GLU A 102 5.91 -5.08 -8.59
N LEU A 103 5.34 -5.57 -7.48
CA LEU A 103 4.00 -6.11 -7.44
C LEU A 103 2.95 -4.99 -7.47
N ASN A 104 2.27 -4.86 -8.60
CA ASN A 104 1.08 -4.02 -8.73
C ASN A 104 -0.15 -4.92 -8.68
N LEU A 105 -1.07 -4.69 -7.75
CA LEU A 105 -2.29 -5.50 -7.65
C LEU A 105 -3.48 -4.80 -8.33
N PRO A 106 -4.31 -5.52 -9.09
CA PRO A 106 -5.48 -4.95 -9.72
C PRO A 106 -6.58 -4.69 -8.69
N THR A 107 -7.21 -3.52 -8.76
CA THR A 107 -8.32 -3.18 -7.85
C THR A 107 -9.60 -3.94 -8.24
N GLY A 108 -10.26 -4.58 -7.28
CA GLY A 108 -11.56 -5.21 -7.47
C GLY A 108 -11.53 -6.59 -8.14
N ILE A 109 -10.34 -7.17 -8.35
CA ILE A 109 -10.17 -8.52 -8.87
C ILE A 109 -9.70 -9.44 -7.73
N SER A 110 -10.40 -10.55 -7.53
CA SER A 110 -10.04 -11.54 -6.51
C SER A 110 -8.66 -12.15 -6.80
N ILE A 111 -7.95 -12.57 -5.76
CA ILE A 111 -6.71 -13.33 -5.89
C ILE A 111 -6.98 -14.75 -5.39
N VAL A 112 -6.63 -15.75 -6.20
CA VAL A 112 -6.81 -17.17 -5.89
C VAL A 112 -5.44 -17.81 -5.65
N TYR A 113 -5.33 -18.49 -4.51
CA TYR A 113 -4.19 -19.30 -4.12
C TYR A 113 -4.58 -20.77 -4.03
N GLU A 114 -3.83 -21.65 -4.70
CA GLU A 114 -3.86 -23.09 -4.45
C GLU A 114 -2.71 -23.43 -3.50
N LEU A 115 -3.02 -23.96 -2.31
CA LEU A 115 -2.03 -24.23 -1.26
C LEU A 115 -1.77 -25.73 -1.08
N ASP A 116 -0.53 -26.09 -0.77
CA ASP A 116 -0.14 -27.43 -0.37
C ASP A 116 -0.53 -27.71 1.09
N LYS A 117 -0.26 -28.94 1.54
CA LYS A 117 -0.54 -29.36 2.92
C LYS A 117 0.22 -28.56 4.01
N ASN A 118 1.21 -27.77 3.63
CA ASN A 118 2.00 -26.91 4.51
C ASN A 118 1.61 -25.43 4.35
N LEU A 119 0.47 -25.14 3.70
CA LEU A 119 -0.02 -23.79 3.38
C LEU A 119 0.91 -23.01 2.45
N LYS A 120 1.74 -23.69 1.65
CA LYS A 120 2.57 -23.04 0.64
C LYS A 120 1.86 -23.05 -0.73
N PRO A 121 1.85 -21.93 -1.46
CA PRO A 121 1.25 -21.86 -2.78
C PRO A 121 1.95 -22.80 -3.76
N ILE A 122 1.14 -23.61 -4.43
CA ILE A 122 1.55 -24.59 -5.44
C ILE A 122 1.75 -23.89 -6.80
N LYS A 123 1.04 -22.79 -7.02
CA LYS A 123 1.07 -21.96 -8.24
C LYS A 123 1.24 -20.49 -7.84
N SER A 124 1.85 -19.71 -8.73
CA SER A 124 1.90 -18.25 -8.59
C SER A 124 0.49 -17.65 -8.55
N THR A 125 0.32 -16.55 -7.84
CA THR A 125 -0.86 -15.66 -7.82
C THR A 125 -1.72 -15.78 -9.09
N GLN A 126 -2.97 -16.27 -8.94
CA GLN A 126 -3.93 -16.39 -10.04
C GLN A 126 -5.06 -15.37 -9.87
N PHE A 127 -5.46 -14.75 -10.96
CA PHE A 127 -6.63 -13.87 -11.01
C PHE A 127 -7.77 -14.60 -11.73
N PRO A 128 -8.90 -14.90 -11.06
CA PRO A 128 -10.04 -15.52 -11.71
C PRO A 128 -10.72 -14.48 -12.60
N GLY A 129 -10.68 -14.68 -13.92
CA GLY A 129 -11.26 -13.76 -14.89
C GLY A 129 -10.66 -13.93 -16.27
N ASP A 130 -11.17 -13.19 -17.25
CA ASP A 130 -10.54 -13.13 -18.57
C ASP A 130 -9.21 -12.36 -18.49
N GLU A 131 -8.18 -12.86 -19.18
CA GLU A 131 -6.83 -12.29 -19.15
C GLU A 131 -6.81 -10.82 -19.61
N GLU A 132 -7.71 -10.43 -20.50
CA GLU A 132 -7.77 -9.07 -21.03
C GLU A 132 -8.25 -8.06 -19.97
N THR A 133 -9.26 -8.40 -19.17
CA THR A 133 -9.76 -7.56 -18.07
C THR A 133 -8.72 -7.42 -16.97
N VAL A 134 -8.06 -8.52 -16.58
CA VAL A 134 -6.99 -8.49 -15.56
C VAL A 134 -5.85 -7.60 -16.06
N ARG A 135 -5.40 -7.79 -17.30
CA ARG A 135 -4.35 -6.96 -17.90
C ARG A 135 -4.74 -5.48 -17.93
N LYS A 136 -5.95 -5.15 -18.37
CA LYS A 136 -6.44 -3.75 -18.40
C LYS A 136 -6.49 -3.13 -17.01
N ALA A 137 -6.91 -3.87 -15.99
CA ALA A 137 -6.94 -3.38 -14.61
C ALA A 137 -5.53 -3.12 -14.07
N MET A 138 -4.58 -4.02 -14.33
CA MET A 138 -3.17 -3.86 -13.98
C MET A 138 -2.53 -2.66 -14.69
N GLU A 139 -2.79 -2.51 -15.99
CA GLU A 139 -2.34 -1.37 -16.79
C GLU A 139 -2.95 -0.05 -16.31
N ALA A 140 -4.22 -0.06 -15.91
CA ALA A 140 -4.88 1.12 -15.36
C ALA A 140 -4.22 1.56 -14.06
N VAL A 141 -3.90 0.63 -13.14
CA VAL A 141 -3.17 0.92 -11.89
C VAL A 141 -1.79 1.52 -12.20
N ALA A 142 -1.03 0.90 -13.10
CA ALA A 142 0.28 1.43 -13.51
C ALA A 142 0.18 2.81 -14.19
N ALA A 143 -0.89 3.06 -14.96
CA ALA A 143 -1.13 4.31 -15.66
C ALA A 143 -1.57 5.45 -14.73
N GLN A 144 -2.11 5.16 -13.55
CA GLN A 144 -2.46 6.19 -12.57
C GLN A 144 -1.24 7.06 -12.19
N GLY A 145 0.00 6.59 -12.37
CA GLY A 145 1.22 7.36 -12.11
C GLY A 145 1.65 8.31 -13.23
N LYS A 146 0.99 8.30 -14.39
CA LYS A 146 1.30 9.18 -15.51
C LYS A 146 0.39 10.41 -15.47
N ALA A 147 0.98 11.61 -15.46
CA ALA A 147 0.22 12.85 -15.55
C ALA A 147 -0.67 12.83 -16.80
N LYS A 148 -1.93 13.24 -16.67
CA LYS A 148 -2.77 13.55 -17.83
C LYS A 148 -2.17 14.78 -18.50
N LYS A 149 -1.64 14.59 -19.71
CA LYS A 149 -1.26 15.71 -20.59
C LYS A 149 -2.48 16.55 -20.93
#